data_AF-A0A3A0UU20-F1
#
_entry.id   AF-A0A3A0UU20-F1
#
_cell.length_a   1.000
_cell.length_b   1.000
_cell.length_c   1.000
_cell.angle_alpha   90.00
_cell.angle_beta   90.00
_cell.angle_gamma   90.00
#
_symmetry.space_group_name_H-M   'P 1'
#
loop_
_entity.id
_entity.type
_entity.pdbx_description
1 polymer ?
#
loop_
_entity_poly.entity_id
_entity_poly.type
_entity_poly.pdbx_seq_one_letter_code
_entity_poly.pdbx_strand_id
1 'polypeptide(L)' 'MKIAIGADHNGYDLKEAVKAHVEHLGHVVEDFGCHQCAETDYPDV' A
#
# COMPACT_ATOMS: atom_id res chain seq x y z
N MET A 1 -2.05 15.71 -3.76
CA MET A 1 -3.09 15.25 -2.79
C MET A 1 -2.46 14.24 -1.84
N LYS A 2 -3.01 14.05 -0.64
CA LYS A 2 -2.55 13.00 0.30
C LYS A 2 -3.47 11.79 0.17
N ILE A 3 -2.91 10.61 -0.12
CA ILE A 3 -3.64 9.37 -0.38
C ILE A 3 -3.18 8.31 0.62
N ALA A 4 -4.13 7.73 1.36
CA ALA A 4 -3.89 6.59 2.23
C ALA A 4 -4.03 5.29 1.41
N ILE A 5 -3.12 4.35 1.59
CA ILE A 5 -3.19 3.02 0.96
C ILE A 5 -2.95 1.92 2.00
N GLY A 6 -3.57 0.77 1.79
CA GLY A 6 -3.36 -0.44 2.58
C GLY A 6 -3.80 -1.68 1.80
N ALA A 7 -3.15 -2.82 2.04
CA ALA A 7 -3.51 -4.13 1.51
C ALA A 7 -3.00 -5.25 2.43
N ASP A 8 -3.67 -6.40 2.47
CA ASP A 8 -3.13 -7.60 3.12
C ASP A 8 -1.92 -8.17 2.35
N HIS A 9 -1.42 -9.32 2.80
CA HIS A 9 -0.30 -10.01 2.15
C HIS A 9 -0.59 -10.39 0.69
N ASN A 10 -1.84 -10.68 0.34
CA ASN A 10 -2.23 -11.02 -1.04
C ASN A 10 -2.22 -9.80 -1.96
N GLY A 11 -2.42 -8.60 -1.42
CA GLY A 11 -2.37 -7.35 -2.18
C GLY A 11 -1.03 -6.61 -2.13
N TYR A 12 -0.02 -7.12 -1.41
CA TYR A 12 1.26 -6.44 -1.17
C TYR A 12 1.95 -5.96 -2.47
N ASP A 13 2.15 -6.86 -3.44
CA ASP A 13 2.88 -6.53 -4.67
C ASP A 13 2.16 -5.46 -5.50
N LEU A 14 0.83 -5.55 -5.59
CA LEU A 14 0.03 -4.55 -6.29
C LEU A 14 0.05 -3.20 -5.55
N LYS A 15 -0.04 -3.21 -4.22
CA LYS A 15 0.05 -2.01 -3.38
C LYS A 15 1.36 -1.27 -3.63
N GLU A 16 2.50 -1.97 -3.67
CA GLU A 16 3.81 -1.35 -3.96
C GLU A 16 3.87 -0.76 -5.37
N ALA A 17 3.31 -1.45 -6.38
CA ALA A 17 3.24 -0.92 -7.75
C ALA A 17 2.35 0.34 -7.84
N VAL A 18 1.20 0.33 -7.17
CA VAL A 18 0.27 1.47 -7.11
C VAL A 18 0.89 2.64 -6.38
N LYS A 19 1.57 2.40 -5.24
CA LYS A 19 2.31 3.42 -4.49
C LYS A 19 3.30 4.17 -5.37
N ALA A 20 4.17 3.44 -6.06
CA ALA A 20 5.15 4.04 -6.97
C ALA A 20 4.49 4.85 -8.10
N HIS A 21 3.38 4.35 -8.65
CA HIS A 21 2.62 5.08 -9.67
C HIS A 21 2.02 6.38 -9.14
N VAL A 22 1.39 6.34 -7.96
CA VAL A 22 0.77 7.49 -7.31
C VAL A 22 1.81 8.55 -6.93
N GLU A 23 2.96 8.13 -6.41
CA GLU A 23 4.09 9.02 -6.13
C GLU A 23 4.63 9.66 -7.41
N HIS A 24 4.73 8.91 -8.52
CA HIS A 24 5.14 9.43 -9.83
C HIS A 24 4.19 10.51 -10.38
N LEU A 25 2.90 10.44 -10.04
CA LEU A 25 1.90 11.45 -10.38
C LEU A 25 1.98 12.72 -9.51
N GLY A 26 2.94 12.79 -8.57
CA GLY A 26 3.14 13.94 -7.70
C GLY A 26 2.18 13.98 -6.50
N HIS A 27 1.66 12.82 -6.08
CA HIS A 27 0.86 12.70 -4.87
C HIS A 27 1.71 12.20 -3.70
N VAL A 28 1.28 12.54 -2.49
CA VAL A 28 1.90 12.05 -1.26
C VAL A 28 1.14 10.79 -0.83
N VAL A 29 1.85 9.68 -0.64
CA VAL A 29 1.28 8.43 -0.16
C VAL A 29 1.55 8.27 1.34
N GLU A 30 0.52 7.88 2.07
CA GLU A 30 0.62 7.36 3.43
C GLU A 30 0.24 5.88 3.39
N ASP A 31 1.19 5.01 3.69
CA ASP A 31 1.08 3.56 3.57
C ASP A 31 0.81 2.96 4.96
N PHE A 32 -0.36 2.36 5.15
CA PHE A 32 -0.78 1.75 6.42
C PHE A 32 -0.48 0.24 6.47
N GLY A 33 0.08 -0.32 5.40
CA GLY A 33 0.57 -1.69 5.37
C GLY A 33 -0.19 -2.58 4.39
N CYS A 34 0.01 -3.88 4.44
CA CYS A 34 1.08 -4.56 5.15
C CYS A 34 2.43 -4.16 4.54
N HIS A 35 3.50 -4.16 5.34
CA HIS A 35 4.83 -3.73 4.90
C HIS A 35 5.75 -4.93 4.55
N GLN A 36 5.19 -6.12 4.50
CA GLN A 36 5.91 -7.36 4.25
C GLN A 36 4.98 -8.41 3.65
N CYS A 37 5.53 -9.30 2.84
CA CYS A 37 4.80 -10.43 2.26
C CYS A 37 4.64 -11.59 3.27
N ALA A 38 4.32 -11.26 4.53
CA ALA A 38 4.00 -12.23 5.57
C ALA A 38 2.49 -12.25 5.78
N GLU A 39 1.93 -13.42 6.05
CA GLU A 39 0.50 -13.60 6.30
C GLU A 39 -0.03 -12.57 7.31
N THR A 40 -1.12 -11.91 6.95
CA THR A 40 -1.74 -10.79 7.69
C THR A 40 -3.18 -10.70 7.22
N ASP A 41 -4.10 -10.50 8.16
CA ASP A 41 -5.51 -10.32 7.87
C ASP A 41 -5.79 -8.86 7.50
N TYR A 42 -6.65 -8.65 6.50
CA TYR A 42 -7.01 -7.31 6.01
C TYR A 42 -7.55 -6.32 7.05
N PRO A 43 -8.21 -6.72 8.17
CA PRO A 43 -8.65 -5.76 9.19
C PRO A 43 -7.50 -5.15 10.01
N ASP A 44 -6.31 -5.75 10.00
CA ASP A 44 -5.14 -5.31 10.77
C ASP A 44 -4.26 -4.30 10.01
N VAL A 45 -4.66 -3.94 8.79
CA VAL A 45 -4.00 -2.99 7.89
C VAL A 45 -4.75 -1.66 7.86
#